data_AF-A0A364K088-F1
#
_entry.id   AF-A0A364K088-F1
#
_cell.length_a   1.000
_cell.length_b   1.000
_cell.length_c   1.000
_cell.angle_alpha   90.00
_cell.angle_beta   90.00
_cell.angle_gamma   90.00
#
_symmetry.space_group_name_H-M   'P 1'
#
loop_
_entity.id
_entity.type
_entity.pdbx_description
1 polymer ?
#
loop_
_entity_poly.entity_id
_entity_poly.type
_entity_poly.pdbx_seq_one_letter_code
_entity_poly.pdbx_strand_id
1 'polypeptide(L)'
;MPFFFDAFPTLRDTDLMYGLANVRMSYRKLEPFKIFSSRNNIDSYRITNKELSFKTDPESISYKNEDFIQYISDHEKYSSIQSDFSMKGPYGWVYEHESLVLGRKCKAGLGWASENDIHVNFVLDDIDMKQVVTKEKTVSFDLIGTKETSITSRELRYLYRNRNNEKISSNVQFWNKGKPVEPPWETDPDTWSLYKPKSEITGAQATTKAALEIQPTVTNPAAATATATAEEMTTIEELGLEML
;
A
#
# COMPACT_ATOMS: atom_id res chain seq x y z
N MET A 1 19.92 -2.33 -3.00
CA MET A 1 19.56 -1.51 -4.18
C MET A 1 18.08 -1.72 -4.48
N PRO A 2 17.33 -0.71 -4.93
CA PRO A 2 15.91 -0.88 -5.25
C PRO A 2 15.77 -1.53 -6.64
N PHE A 3 15.08 -2.67 -6.73
CA PHE A 3 14.66 -3.43 -7.93
C PHE A 3 15.69 -3.67 -9.03
N PHE A 4 15.83 -4.93 -9.43
CA PHE A 4 16.73 -5.29 -10.54
C PHE A 4 16.20 -4.76 -11.87
N PHE A 5 17.04 -4.02 -12.59
CA PHE A 5 16.77 -3.58 -13.96
C PHE A 5 17.06 -4.68 -14.97
N ASP A 6 18.16 -5.41 -14.77
CA ASP A 6 18.49 -6.56 -15.59
C ASP A 6 17.42 -7.63 -15.40
N ALA A 7 16.93 -8.20 -16.51
CA ALA A 7 15.99 -9.31 -16.46
C ALA A 7 16.51 -10.39 -15.51
N PHE A 8 15.59 -11.01 -14.76
CA PHE A 8 15.95 -12.20 -14.00
C PHE A 8 16.75 -13.16 -14.90
N PRO A 9 17.89 -13.69 -14.41
CA PRO A 9 18.79 -14.50 -15.22
C PRO A 9 18.08 -15.67 -15.91
N THR A 10 16.99 -16.16 -15.30
CA THR A 10 16.12 -17.19 -15.87
C THR A 10 14.71 -17.04 -15.33
N LEU A 11 13.71 -16.93 -16.22
CA LEU A 11 12.30 -17.08 -15.85
C LEU A 11 12.04 -18.54 -15.46
N ARG A 12 11.35 -18.76 -14.34
CA ARG A 12 11.02 -20.09 -13.85
C ARG A 12 9.54 -20.38 -14.09
N ASP A 13 9.19 -21.63 -14.38
CA ASP A 13 7.80 -22.09 -14.49
C ASP A 13 7.02 -22.02 -13.17
N THR A 14 7.69 -21.66 -12.07
CA THR A 14 7.10 -21.41 -10.76
C THR A 14 6.79 -19.93 -10.49
N ASP A 15 7.33 -19.00 -11.28
CA ASP A 15 7.19 -17.57 -11.03
C ASP A 15 5.74 -17.10 -11.24
N LEU A 16 5.37 -15.99 -10.63
CA LEU A 16 4.03 -15.42 -10.77
C LEU A 16 4.00 -14.27 -11.77
N MET A 17 2.95 -14.22 -12.58
CA MET A 17 2.69 -13.10 -13.48
C MET A 17 1.58 -12.20 -12.92
N TYR A 18 1.91 -10.91 -12.77
CA TYR A 18 1.03 -9.84 -12.32
C TYR A 18 0.87 -8.78 -13.42
N GLY A 19 -0.13 -7.90 -13.27
CA GLY A 19 -0.53 -6.92 -14.28
C GLY A 19 -1.99 -7.07 -14.69
N LEU A 20 -2.43 -6.37 -15.73
CA LEU A 20 -3.80 -6.46 -16.23
C LEU A 20 -4.11 -7.85 -16.79
N ALA A 21 -5.31 -8.37 -16.53
CA ALA A 21 -5.68 -9.75 -16.84
C ALA A 21 -5.52 -10.13 -18.32
N ASN A 22 -6.03 -9.30 -19.22
CA ASN A 22 -5.95 -9.58 -20.66
C ASN A 22 -4.51 -9.47 -21.18
N VAL A 23 -3.72 -8.55 -20.62
CA VAL A 23 -2.33 -8.33 -20.99
C VAL A 23 -1.45 -9.49 -20.52
N ARG A 24 -1.55 -9.92 -19.26
CA ARG A 24 -0.78 -11.08 -18.78
C ARG A 24 -1.09 -12.36 -19.57
N MET A 25 -2.33 -12.52 -20.03
CA MET A 25 -2.68 -13.65 -20.91
C MET A 25 -2.02 -13.57 -22.30
N SER A 26 -1.83 -12.37 -22.86
CA SER A 26 -1.14 -12.22 -24.15
C SER A 26 0.36 -12.48 -24.01
N TYR A 27 0.97 -12.07 -22.89
CA TYR A 27 2.39 -12.30 -22.61
C TYR A 27 2.77 -13.77 -22.66
N ARG A 28 1.93 -14.67 -22.14
CA ARG A 28 2.18 -16.13 -22.17
C ARG A 28 2.38 -16.72 -23.57
N LYS A 29 2.01 -15.99 -24.63
CA LYS A 29 2.19 -16.43 -26.02
C LYS A 29 3.54 -15.99 -26.60
N LEU A 30 4.26 -15.13 -25.90
CA LEU A 30 5.51 -14.51 -26.32
C LEU A 30 6.70 -15.18 -25.63
N GLU A 31 7.85 -15.22 -26.30
CA GLU A 31 9.11 -15.55 -25.62
C GLU A 31 9.57 -14.35 -24.76
N PRO A 32 10.22 -14.58 -23.60
CA PRO A 32 10.51 -15.87 -22.95
C PRO A 32 9.37 -16.42 -22.05
N PHE A 33 8.18 -15.81 -22.09
CA PHE A 33 7.07 -16.07 -21.16
C PHE A 33 6.26 -17.34 -21.44
N LYS A 34 6.53 -18.07 -22.53
CA LYS A 34 5.79 -19.31 -22.86
C LYS A 34 5.95 -20.42 -21.84
N ILE A 35 6.97 -20.33 -20.99
CA ILE A 35 7.18 -21.23 -19.85
C ILE A 35 6.05 -21.13 -18.81
N PHE A 36 5.31 -20.02 -18.78
CA PHE A 36 4.24 -19.80 -17.82
C PHE A 36 2.97 -20.57 -18.17
N SER A 37 2.57 -21.45 -17.25
CA SER A 37 1.29 -22.13 -17.30
C SER A 37 0.12 -21.20 -16.95
N SER A 38 -1.11 -21.70 -17.15
CA SER A 38 -2.32 -21.03 -16.70
C SER A 38 -2.39 -20.82 -15.18
N ARG A 39 -1.54 -21.50 -14.39
CA ARG A 39 -1.47 -21.43 -12.93
C ARG A 39 -0.46 -20.40 -12.42
N ASN A 40 0.35 -19.80 -13.29
CA ASN A 40 1.36 -18.80 -12.91
C ASN A 40 0.77 -17.41 -12.70
N ASN A 41 -0.27 -17.31 -11.88
CA ASN A 41 -0.92 -16.07 -11.50
C ASN A 41 -1.67 -16.26 -10.17
N ILE A 42 -1.89 -15.15 -9.48
CA ILE A 42 -2.54 -15.16 -8.17
C ILE A 42 -4.01 -15.59 -8.23
N ASP A 43 -4.66 -15.51 -9.39
CA ASP A 43 -6.05 -15.97 -9.53
C ASP A 43 -6.14 -17.48 -9.38
N SER A 44 -5.10 -18.25 -9.71
CA SER A 44 -5.11 -19.72 -9.57
C SER A 44 -5.07 -20.21 -8.11
N TYR A 45 -4.77 -19.33 -7.16
CA TYR A 45 -4.79 -19.64 -5.74
C TYR A 45 -6.20 -19.44 -5.20
N ARG A 46 -6.85 -20.47 -4.68
CA ARG A 46 -8.23 -20.44 -4.18
C ARG A 46 -8.19 -20.38 -2.66
N ILE A 47 -8.58 -19.25 -2.09
CA ILE A 47 -8.51 -19.05 -0.63
C ILE A 47 -9.88 -18.75 -0.01
N THR A 48 -10.86 -18.43 -0.85
CA THR A 48 -12.19 -18.03 -0.42
C THR A 48 -13.20 -19.16 -0.62
N ASN A 49 -14.22 -19.25 0.23
CA ASN A 49 -15.30 -20.25 0.08
C ASN A 49 -15.99 -20.17 -1.29
N LYS A 50 -16.15 -18.97 -1.85
CA LYS A 50 -16.70 -18.78 -3.21
C LYS A 50 -15.83 -19.46 -4.26
N GLU A 51 -14.52 -19.19 -4.23
CA GLU A 51 -13.54 -19.80 -5.12
C GLU A 51 -13.51 -21.33 -5.02
N LEU A 52 -13.61 -21.87 -3.81
CA LEU A 52 -13.65 -23.31 -3.55
C LEU A 52 -15.00 -23.95 -3.91
N SER A 53 -16.10 -23.19 -3.86
CA SER A 53 -17.45 -23.71 -4.12
C SER A 53 -17.76 -23.95 -5.60
N PHE A 54 -17.02 -23.29 -6.50
CA PHE A 54 -17.13 -23.58 -7.92
C PHE A 54 -16.55 -24.97 -8.17
N LYS A 55 -17.32 -25.86 -8.83
CA LYS A 55 -16.80 -27.12 -9.40
C LYS A 55 -15.75 -26.76 -10.43
N THR A 56 -14.54 -26.58 -9.95
CA THR A 56 -13.38 -26.18 -10.73
C THR A 56 -12.58 -27.43 -11.00
N ASP A 57 -12.03 -27.47 -12.20
CA ASP A 57 -11.02 -28.45 -12.55
C ASP A 57 -9.89 -28.35 -11.51
N PRO A 58 -9.55 -29.43 -10.78
CA PRO A 58 -8.42 -29.44 -9.85
C PRO A 58 -7.13 -28.97 -10.52
N GLU A 59 -7.00 -29.18 -11.84
CA GLU A 59 -5.90 -28.70 -12.65
C GLU A 59 -5.89 -27.17 -12.87
N SER A 60 -6.87 -26.43 -12.36
CA SER A 60 -6.89 -24.96 -12.38
C SER A 60 -6.35 -24.33 -11.10
N ILE A 61 -6.07 -25.14 -10.07
CA ILE A 61 -5.58 -24.69 -8.77
C ILE A 61 -4.04 -24.76 -8.76
N SER A 62 -3.39 -23.73 -8.19
CA SER A 62 -1.94 -23.75 -8.00
C SER A 62 -1.51 -24.91 -7.09
N TYR A 63 -0.38 -25.54 -7.38
CA TYR A 63 0.16 -26.62 -6.55
C TYR A 63 0.62 -26.14 -5.17
N LYS A 64 0.91 -24.84 -4.99
CA LYS A 64 1.24 -24.21 -3.70
C LYS A 64 0.03 -23.58 -3.01
N ASN A 65 -1.20 -23.99 -3.33
CA ASN A 65 -2.38 -23.35 -2.79
C ASN A 65 -2.46 -23.48 -1.25
N GLU A 66 -2.15 -24.65 -0.71
CA GLU A 66 -2.17 -24.88 0.73
C GLU A 66 -1.11 -24.04 1.47
N ASP A 67 0.11 -23.96 0.92
CA ASP A 67 1.17 -23.11 1.46
C ASP A 67 0.72 -21.64 1.54
N PHE A 68 0.02 -21.17 0.50
CA PHE A 68 -0.50 -19.81 0.46
C PHE A 68 -1.69 -19.60 1.43
N ILE A 69 -2.57 -20.59 1.58
CA ILE A 69 -3.65 -20.57 2.57
C ILE A 69 -3.06 -20.44 3.97
N GLN A 70 -2.07 -21.26 4.30
CA GLN A 70 -1.38 -21.25 5.59
C GLN A 70 -0.71 -19.89 5.84
N TYR A 71 0.02 -19.38 4.85
CA TYR A 71 0.61 -18.03 4.92
C TYR A 71 -0.43 -16.96 5.25
N ILE A 72 -1.60 -16.98 4.60
CA ILE A 72 -2.65 -16.00 4.89
C ILE A 72 -3.19 -16.16 6.30
N SER A 73 -3.43 -17.39 6.76
CA SER A 73 -3.93 -17.68 8.10
C SER A 73 -3.01 -17.14 9.20
N ASP A 74 -1.70 -17.27 9.01
CA ASP A 74 -0.69 -16.83 9.99
C ASP A 74 -0.37 -15.33 9.89
N HIS A 75 -0.75 -14.67 8.79
CA HIS A 75 -0.39 -13.28 8.54
C HIS A 75 -1.31 -12.31 9.28
N GLU A 76 -0.74 -11.53 10.21
CA GLU A 76 -1.43 -10.55 11.09
C GLU A 76 -2.48 -9.69 10.35
N LYS A 77 -2.12 -9.18 9.17
CA LYS A 77 -2.98 -8.30 8.36
C LYS A 77 -4.00 -8.99 7.45
N TYR A 78 -3.74 -10.24 7.04
CA TYR A 78 -4.46 -10.88 5.93
C TYR A 78 -5.27 -12.09 6.36
N SER A 79 -5.09 -12.59 7.57
CA SER A 79 -5.91 -13.66 8.16
C SER A 79 -7.41 -13.38 8.08
N SER A 80 -7.80 -12.10 8.18
CA SER A 80 -9.21 -11.68 8.07
C SER A 80 -9.88 -11.98 6.72
N ILE A 81 -9.12 -12.29 5.67
CA ILE A 81 -9.66 -12.66 4.35
C ILE A 81 -10.52 -13.92 4.46
N GLN A 82 -10.13 -14.86 5.32
CA GLN A 82 -10.84 -16.14 5.50
C GLN A 82 -12.11 -16.00 6.32
N SER A 83 -12.19 -14.95 7.16
CA SER A 83 -13.34 -14.66 8.02
C SER A 83 -14.34 -13.67 7.41
N ASP A 84 -14.03 -13.02 6.28
CA ASP A 84 -14.95 -12.06 5.64
C ASP A 84 -16.27 -12.79 5.26
N PHE A 85 -17.39 -12.30 5.79
CA PHE A 85 -18.69 -12.96 5.73
C PHE A 85 -19.11 -13.24 4.29
N SER A 86 -19.24 -14.52 3.96
CA SER A 86 -19.87 -14.99 2.73
C SER A 86 -21.32 -15.39 3.02
N MET A 87 -22.29 -14.77 2.34
CA MET A 87 -23.68 -15.23 2.37
C MET A 87 -23.93 -16.19 1.22
N LYS A 88 -24.55 -17.34 1.48
CA LYS A 88 -25.01 -18.25 0.44
C LYS A 88 -26.35 -17.75 -0.11
N GLY A 89 -26.30 -17.06 -1.26
CA GLY A 89 -27.49 -16.67 -2.00
C GLY A 89 -27.99 -17.77 -2.94
N PRO A 90 -29.13 -17.54 -3.63
CA PRO A 90 -29.69 -18.49 -4.60
C PRO A 90 -28.76 -18.76 -5.80
N TYR A 91 -27.80 -17.86 -6.06
CA TYR A 91 -26.82 -17.97 -7.15
C TYR A 91 -25.38 -18.31 -6.67
N GLY A 92 -25.20 -18.70 -5.40
CA GLY A 92 -23.91 -19.06 -4.83
C GLY A 92 -23.46 -18.14 -3.69
N TRP A 93 -22.19 -18.22 -3.30
CA TRP A 93 -21.61 -17.39 -2.25
C TRP A 93 -21.34 -15.96 -2.75
N VAL A 94 -21.80 -14.97 -2.00
CA VAL A 94 -21.56 -13.54 -2.25
C VAL A 94 -20.86 -12.94 -1.04
N TYR A 95 -19.80 -12.16 -1.29
CA TYR A 95 -19.13 -11.38 -0.26
C TYR A 95 -19.74 -9.99 -0.20
N GLU A 96 -19.92 -9.49 1.02
CA GLU A 96 -20.30 -8.09 1.23
C GLU A 96 -19.24 -7.11 0.64
N HIS A 97 -17.97 -7.54 0.60
CA HIS A 97 -16.84 -6.73 0.12
C HIS A 97 -15.87 -7.51 -0.78
N GLU A 98 -16.36 -8.15 -1.85
CA GLU A 98 -15.55 -8.98 -2.77
C GLU A 98 -14.26 -8.28 -3.27
N SER A 99 -14.37 -7.03 -3.72
CA SER A 99 -13.23 -6.23 -4.17
C SER A 99 -12.14 -6.05 -3.11
N LEU A 100 -12.54 -5.94 -1.84
CA LEU A 100 -11.62 -5.77 -0.72
C LEU A 100 -10.90 -7.07 -0.40
N VAL A 101 -11.63 -8.18 -0.36
CA VAL A 101 -11.12 -9.56 -0.20
C VAL A 101 -10.09 -9.86 -1.30
N LEU A 102 -10.46 -9.67 -2.57
CA LEU A 102 -9.56 -9.88 -3.71
C LEU A 102 -8.35 -8.96 -3.67
N GLY A 103 -8.55 -7.69 -3.32
CA GLY A 103 -7.44 -6.74 -3.18
C GLY A 103 -6.47 -7.13 -2.05
N ARG A 104 -6.96 -7.69 -0.94
CA ARG A 104 -6.11 -8.21 0.15
C ARG A 104 -5.35 -9.45 -0.30
N LYS A 105 -6.03 -10.42 -0.92
CA LYS A 105 -5.43 -11.63 -1.51
C LYS A 105 -4.25 -11.29 -2.41
N CYS A 106 -4.46 -10.39 -3.36
CA CYS A 106 -3.44 -10.08 -4.36
C CYS A 106 -2.18 -9.47 -3.75
N LYS A 107 -2.34 -8.60 -2.74
CA LYS A 107 -1.21 -8.05 -1.97
C LYS A 107 -0.55 -9.09 -1.06
N ALA A 108 -1.33 -10.00 -0.48
CA ALA A 108 -0.79 -11.12 0.30
C ALA A 108 0.08 -12.01 -0.59
N GLY A 109 -0.36 -12.28 -1.82
CA GLY A 109 0.41 -13.03 -2.82
C GLY A 109 1.77 -12.41 -3.13
N LEU A 110 1.86 -11.07 -3.26
CA LEU A 110 3.14 -10.38 -3.49
C LEU A 110 4.11 -10.55 -2.30
N GLY A 111 3.60 -10.46 -1.07
CA GLY A 111 4.41 -10.70 0.13
C GLY A 111 4.86 -12.16 0.23
N TRP A 112 3.92 -13.09 0.10
CA TRP A 112 4.17 -14.53 0.12
C TRP A 112 5.21 -14.96 -0.89
N ALA A 113 5.08 -14.48 -2.14
CA ALA A 113 6.01 -14.80 -3.21
C ALA A 113 7.45 -14.37 -2.85
N SER A 114 7.59 -13.19 -2.25
CA SER A 114 8.87 -12.64 -1.82
C SER A 114 9.48 -13.38 -0.62
N GLU A 115 8.67 -13.99 0.22
CA GLU A 115 9.14 -14.80 1.36
C GLU A 115 9.51 -16.24 0.97
N ASN A 116 9.06 -16.70 -0.20
CA ASN A 116 9.21 -18.08 -0.67
C ASN A 116 10.08 -18.22 -1.93
N ASP A 117 10.88 -17.19 -2.27
CA ASP A 117 11.73 -17.14 -3.49
C ASP A 117 10.96 -17.45 -4.78
N ILE A 118 9.73 -16.95 -4.88
CA ILE A 118 8.90 -17.04 -6.08
C ILE A 118 8.97 -15.69 -6.75
N HIS A 119 9.67 -15.59 -7.88
CA HIS A 119 9.79 -14.31 -8.54
C HIS A 119 8.43 -13.79 -9.02
N VAL A 120 8.28 -12.48 -9.02
CA VAL A 120 7.10 -11.78 -9.53
C VAL A 120 7.49 -11.05 -10.81
N ASN A 121 6.82 -11.39 -11.90
CA ASN A 121 6.92 -10.72 -13.18
C ASN A 121 5.71 -9.80 -13.35
N PHE A 122 5.91 -8.50 -13.15
CA PHE A 122 4.84 -7.49 -13.18
C PHE A 122 4.80 -6.78 -14.53
N VAL A 123 3.75 -7.00 -15.29
CA VAL A 123 3.55 -6.38 -16.61
C VAL A 123 2.89 -5.01 -16.47
N LEU A 124 3.53 -3.98 -17.03
CA LEU A 124 3.09 -2.58 -16.96
C LEU A 124 2.23 -2.13 -18.15
N ASP A 125 2.16 -2.93 -19.22
CA ASP A 125 1.44 -2.55 -20.44
C ASP A 125 -0.03 -2.23 -20.16
N ASP A 126 -0.52 -1.19 -20.85
CA ASP A 126 -1.89 -0.66 -20.78
C ASP A 126 -2.35 -0.17 -19.39
N ILE A 127 -1.44 -0.07 -18.41
CA ILE A 127 -1.74 0.52 -17.10
C ILE A 127 -1.68 2.05 -17.19
N ASP A 128 -2.79 2.70 -16.88
CA ASP A 128 -2.83 4.15 -16.66
C ASP A 128 -2.21 4.50 -15.30
N MET A 129 -0.94 4.95 -15.32
CA MET A 129 -0.19 5.32 -14.12
C MET A 129 -0.81 6.50 -13.38
N LYS A 130 -1.45 7.44 -14.09
CA LYS A 130 -2.11 8.60 -13.47
C LYS A 130 -3.29 8.12 -12.61
N GLN A 131 -4.14 7.25 -13.15
CA GLN A 131 -5.24 6.64 -12.38
C GLN A 131 -4.73 5.84 -11.18
N VAL A 132 -3.58 5.15 -11.32
CA VAL A 132 -2.96 4.41 -10.21
C VAL A 132 -2.58 5.34 -9.08
N VAL A 133 -1.89 6.46 -9.35
CA VAL A 133 -1.37 7.35 -8.31
C VAL A 133 -2.47 8.23 -7.68
N THR A 134 -3.43 8.71 -8.47
CA THR A 134 -4.55 9.54 -7.99
C THR A 134 -5.62 8.73 -7.25
N LYS A 135 -5.60 7.40 -7.38
CA LYS A 135 -6.64 6.48 -6.88
C LYS A 135 -8.03 6.80 -7.43
N GLU A 136 -8.08 7.28 -8.67
CA GLU A 136 -9.33 7.46 -9.37
C GLU A 136 -10.09 6.13 -9.37
N LYS A 137 -11.37 6.21 -8.97
CA LYS A 137 -12.24 5.04 -8.98
C LYS A 137 -12.88 4.96 -10.34
N THR A 138 -12.72 3.82 -11.00
CA THR A 138 -13.43 3.53 -12.24
C THR A 138 -14.86 3.15 -11.89
N VAL A 139 -15.82 3.56 -12.71
CA VAL A 139 -17.21 3.08 -12.58
C VAL A 139 -17.21 1.65 -13.11
N SER A 140 -17.46 0.65 -12.27
CA SER A 140 -17.73 -0.69 -12.80
C SER A 140 -19.15 -0.72 -13.35
N PHE A 141 -19.34 -1.35 -14.51
CA PHE A 141 -20.65 -1.60 -15.12
C PHE A 141 -21.42 -2.72 -14.41
N ASP A 142 -21.09 -3.01 -13.15
CA ASP A 142 -21.92 -3.88 -12.33
C ASP A 142 -23.24 -3.15 -12.04
N LEU A 143 -24.33 -3.92 -11.95
CA LEU A 143 -25.73 -3.48 -11.82
C LEU A 143 -26.03 -2.46 -10.69
N ILE A 144 -25.03 -2.07 -9.91
CA ILE A 144 -25.12 -1.21 -8.71
C ILE A 144 -24.24 0.06 -8.83
N GLY A 145 -23.55 0.30 -9.95
CA GLY A 145 -22.78 1.54 -10.15
C GLY A 145 -21.67 1.76 -9.12
N THR A 146 -21.09 0.67 -8.60
CA THR A 146 -20.06 0.74 -7.57
C THR A 146 -18.76 1.28 -8.16
N LYS A 147 -18.26 2.35 -7.55
CA LYS A 147 -16.96 2.93 -7.91
C LYS A 147 -15.86 2.10 -7.28
N GLU A 148 -15.16 1.30 -8.08
CA GLU A 148 -14.08 0.44 -7.62
C GLU A 148 -12.71 0.89 -8.14
N THR A 149 -11.68 0.58 -7.38
CA THR A 149 -10.30 0.78 -7.83
C THR A 149 -9.76 -0.54 -8.37
N SER A 150 -9.13 -0.48 -9.54
CA SER A 150 -8.48 -1.64 -10.15
C SER A 150 -7.56 -2.37 -9.16
N ILE A 151 -7.68 -3.71 -9.12
CA ILE A 151 -6.84 -4.57 -8.28
C ILE A 151 -5.36 -4.39 -8.66
N THR A 152 -5.05 -4.31 -9.95
CA THR A 152 -3.69 -4.04 -10.44
C THR A 152 -3.14 -2.71 -9.93
N SER A 153 -3.96 -1.66 -9.85
CA SER A 153 -3.54 -0.39 -9.23
C SER A 153 -3.26 -0.54 -7.73
N ARG A 154 -3.99 -1.42 -7.02
CA ARG A 154 -3.71 -1.71 -5.59
C ARG A 154 -2.43 -2.48 -5.40
N GLU A 155 -2.13 -3.43 -6.29
CA GLU A 155 -0.88 -4.20 -6.32
C GLU A 155 0.31 -3.29 -6.59
N LEU A 156 0.25 -2.45 -7.62
CA LEU A 156 1.36 -1.55 -7.97
C LEU A 156 1.65 -0.53 -6.87
N ARG A 157 0.61 0.04 -6.24
CA ARG A 157 0.76 0.88 -5.04
C ARG A 157 1.27 0.11 -3.81
N TYR A 158 1.04 -1.20 -3.74
CA TYR A 158 1.64 -2.02 -2.69
C TYR A 158 3.13 -2.18 -2.92
N LEU A 159 3.57 -2.46 -4.15
CA LEU A 159 4.99 -2.53 -4.50
C LEU A 159 5.71 -1.21 -4.21
N TYR A 160 5.15 -0.08 -4.63
CA TYR A 160 5.71 1.24 -4.33
C TYR A 160 5.87 1.49 -2.82
N ARG A 161 4.87 1.13 -2.00
CA ARG A 161 4.96 1.31 -0.55
C ARG A 161 5.99 0.42 0.11
N ASN A 162 6.32 -0.70 -0.51
CA ASN A 162 7.32 -1.65 -0.03
C ASN A 162 8.62 -1.57 -0.84
N ARG A 163 8.85 -0.48 -1.58
CA ARG A 163 10.00 -0.36 -2.49
C ARG A 163 11.36 -0.46 -1.81
N ASN A 164 11.40 -0.15 -0.51
CA ASN A 164 12.60 -0.25 0.33
C ASN A 164 12.72 -1.60 1.06
N ASN A 165 11.76 -2.51 0.90
CA ASN A 165 11.85 -3.86 1.44
C ASN A 165 12.67 -4.72 0.48
N GLU A 166 13.88 -5.09 0.88
CA GLU A 166 14.84 -5.83 0.05
C GLU A 166 14.30 -7.17 -0.45
N LYS A 167 13.52 -7.91 0.35
CA LYS A 167 12.93 -9.18 -0.09
C LYS A 167 11.94 -8.97 -1.23
N ILE A 168 11.16 -7.89 -1.19
CA ILE A 168 10.19 -7.57 -2.24
C ILE A 168 10.90 -7.01 -3.46
N SER A 169 11.83 -6.07 -3.26
CA SER A 169 12.48 -5.37 -4.37
C SER A 169 13.42 -6.28 -5.16
N SER A 170 14.11 -7.22 -4.51
CA SER A 170 14.94 -8.23 -5.17
C SER A 170 14.13 -9.30 -5.92
N ASN A 171 12.86 -9.49 -5.57
CA ASN A 171 12.03 -10.58 -6.07
C ASN A 171 11.03 -10.17 -7.16
N VAL A 172 10.97 -8.88 -7.52
CA VAL A 172 10.02 -8.36 -8.52
C VAL A 172 10.76 -7.78 -9.72
N GLN A 173 10.41 -8.24 -10.93
CA GLN A 173 10.83 -7.67 -12.20
C GLN A 173 9.65 -6.97 -12.89
N PHE A 174 9.86 -5.75 -13.36
CA PHE A 174 8.88 -5.04 -14.18
C PHE A 174 9.13 -5.29 -15.67
N TRP A 175 8.05 -5.40 -16.43
CA TRP A 175 8.06 -5.63 -17.86
C TRP A 175 7.20 -4.61 -18.60
N ASN A 176 7.71 -4.07 -19.71
CA ASN A 176 6.98 -3.22 -20.61
C ASN A 176 7.28 -3.62 -22.06
N LYS A 177 6.24 -3.90 -22.84
CA LYS A 177 6.34 -4.39 -24.24
C LYS A 177 7.31 -5.57 -24.40
N GLY A 178 7.25 -6.52 -23.47
CA GLY A 178 8.07 -7.73 -23.44
C GLY A 178 9.52 -7.51 -23.03
N LYS A 179 9.91 -6.31 -22.60
CA LYS A 179 11.28 -5.99 -22.16
C LYS A 179 11.33 -5.70 -20.67
N PRO A 180 12.40 -6.10 -19.96
CA PRO A 180 12.61 -5.70 -18.58
C PRO A 180 12.77 -4.18 -18.53
N VAL A 181 12.19 -3.55 -17.52
CA VAL A 181 12.27 -2.10 -17.29
C VAL A 181 12.45 -1.81 -15.81
N GLU A 182 12.91 -0.59 -15.52
CA GLU A 182 12.93 -0.07 -14.16
C GLU A 182 11.51 0.08 -13.60
N PRO A 183 11.36 0.13 -12.26
CA PRO A 183 10.08 0.42 -11.66
C PRO A 183 9.51 1.77 -12.14
N PRO A 184 8.18 1.91 -12.23
CA PRO A 184 7.56 3.07 -12.85
C PRO A 184 7.82 4.39 -12.07
N TRP A 185 8.16 4.31 -10.79
CA TRP A 185 8.51 5.48 -9.97
C TRP A 185 9.96 5.95 -10.14
N GLU A 186 10.83 5.14 -10.74
CA GLU A 186 12.17 5.58 -11.16
C GLU A 186 12.09 6.22 -12.55
N THR A 187 11.30 5.64 -13.46
CA THR A 187 11.15 6.14 -14.83
C THR A 187 10.26 7.38 -14.94
N ASP A 188 9.26 7.52 -14.07
CA ASP A 188 8.35 8.67 -14.01
C ASP A 188 8.14 9.15 -12.55
N PRO A 189 9.19 9.73 -11.92
CA PRO A 189 9.10 10.18 -10.53
C PRO A 189 8.05 11.27 -10.32
N ASP A 190 7.82 12.12 -11.32
CA ASP A 190 6.88 13.24 -11.23
C ASP A 190 5.44 12.76 -11.03
N THR A 191 4.98 11.80 -11.83
CA THR A 191 3.65 11.19 -11.64
C THR A 191 3.56 10.48 -10.30
N TRP A 192 4.59 9.71 -9.92
CA TRP A 192 4.60 8.96 -8.67
C TRP A 192 4.70 9.84 -7.42
N SER A 193 5.25 11.05 -7.54
CA SER A 193 5.29 12.03 -6.46
C SER A 193 3.89 12.45 -5.97
N LEU A 194 2.87 12.34 -6.83
CA LEU A 194 1.47 12.60 -6.51
C LEU A 194 0.89 11.56 -5.54
N TYR A 195 1.43 10.35 -5.53
CA TYR A 195 1.00 9.31 -4.61
C TYR A 195 1.69 9.48 -3.25
N LYS A 196 0.90 9.83 -2.23
CA LYS A 196 1.37 9.92 -0.83
C LYS A 196 0.86 8.75 0.01
N PRO A 197 1.71 7.75 0.35
CA PRO A 197 1.35 6.69 1.29
C PRO A 197 1.02 7.26 2.67
N LYS A 198 0.00 6.69 3.33
CA LYS A 198 -0.37 7.11 4.70
C LYS A 198 0.81 7.01 5.69
N SER A 199 1.62 5.95 5.58
CA SER A 199 2.80 5.75 6.43
C SER A 199 3.83 6.87 6.32
N GLU A 200 4.00 7.44 5.13
CA GLU A 200 4.95 8.52 4.87
C GLU A 200 4.37 9.89 5.30
N ILE A 201 3.05 10.06 5.25
CA ILE A 201 2.36 11.27 5.77
C ILE A 201 2.48 11.33 7.30
N THR A 202 2.18 10.24 8.00
CA THR A 202 2.23 10.20 9.47
C THR A 202 3.65 10.35 10.01
N GLY A 203 4.64 9.80 9.32
CA GLY A 203 6.06 9.98 9.65
C GLY A 203 6.51 11.45 9.59
N ALA A 204 6.08 12.19 8.56
CA ALA A 204 6.40 13.61 8.40
C ALA A 204 5.72 14.52 9.44
N GLN A 205 4.51 14.16 9.89
CA GLN A 205 3.78 14.88 10.95
C GLN A 205 4.39 14.64 12.34
N ALA A 206 4.94 13.45 12.59
CA ALA A 206 5.63 13.14 13.85
C ALA A 206 6.97 13.89 13.97
N THR A 207 7.77 13.97 12.89
CA THR A 207 9.02 14.73 12.87
C THR A 207 8.83 16.24 12.95
N THR A 208 7.78 16.79 12.33
CA THR A 208 7.47 18.23 12.46
C THR A 208 7.00 18.59 13.86
N LYS A 209 6.19 17.74 14.53
CA LYS A 209 5.81 17.96 15.94
C LYS A 209 7.03 17.92 16.87
N ALA A 210 7.92 16.93 16.69
CA ALA A 210 9.16 16.84 17.47
C ALA A 210 10.12 18.02 17.22
N ALA A 211 10.23 18.50 15.97
CA ALA A 211 11.07 19.65 15.63
C ALA A 211 10.52 20.99 16.16
N LEU A 212 9.20 21.15 16.28
CA LEU A 212 8.58 22.31 16.92
C LEU A 212 8.72 22.31 18.45
N GLU A 213 8.81 21.13 19.06
CA GLU A 213 8.93 20.96 20.52
C GLU A 213 10.37 21.12 21.04
N ILE A 214 11.37 21.10 20.16
CA ILE A 214 12.81 21.28 20.49
C ILE A 214 13.26 22.75 20.31
N GLN A 215 12.37 23.70 20.01
CA GLN A 215 12.78 25.11 20.05
C GLN A 215 13.15 25.52 21.49
N PRO A 216 14.39 25.98 21.76
CA PRO A 216 14.77 26.42 23.10
C PRO A 216 13.93 27.64 23.46
N THR A 217 13.19 27.55 24.56
CA THR A 217 12.52 28.68 25.18
C THR A 217 13.58 29.75 25.48
N VAL A 218 13.59 30.81 24.69
CA VAL A 218 14.44 31.97 24.95
C VAL A 218 13.94 32.59 26.26
N THR A 219 14.59 32.25 27.37
CA THR A 219 14.40 32.91 28.66
C THR A 219 14.81 34.37 28.51
N ASN A 220 13.80 35.23 28.60
CA ASN A 220 13.88 36.68 28.59
C ASN A 220 14.65 37.17 29.85
N PRO A 221 15.82 37.85 29.73
CA PRO A 221 16.52 38.41 30.88
C PRO A 221 16.30 39.91 30.93
N ALA A 222 15.24 40.36 31.60
CA ALA A 222 15.05 41.78 31.92
C ALA A 222 14.18 41.96 33.17
N ALA A 223 14.82 41.96 34.34
CA ALA A 223 14.46 42.80 35.50
C ALA A 223 15.37 42.44 36.67
N ALA A 224 16.52 43.11 36.74
CA ALA A 224 17.29 43.22 37.97
C ALA A 224 17.25 44.69 38.41
N THR A 225 17.12 44.86 39.73
CA THR A 225 17.51 46.03 40.55
C THR A 225 16.37 46.95 41.02
N ALA A 226 15.95 46.75 42.28
CA ALA A 226 16.16 47.66 43.42
C ALA A 226 15.01 47.51 44.45
N THR A 227 15.09 47.75 45.76
CA THR A 227 16.09 47.75 46.85
C THR A 227 15.28 48.16 48.10
N ALA A 228 15.58 47.53 49.25
CA ALA A 228 15.45 48.02 50.63
C ALA A 228 14.08 48.29 51.31
N THR A 229 14.20 48.02 52.61
CA THR A 229 13.30 47.96 53.75
C THR A 229 12.98 49.31 54.43
N ALA A 230 11.88 49.26 55.18
CA ALA A 230 11.59 49.93 56.47
C ALA A 230 11.01 51.37 56.48
N GLU A 231 9.87 51.48 57.20
CA GLU A 231 9.49 52.45 58.26
C GLU A 231 9.76 53.95 58.03
N GLU A 232 8.99 54.93 58.51
CA GLU A 232 7.68 55.15 59.10
C GLU A 232 7.61 56.69 59.22
N MET A 233 6.41 57.23 59.46
CA MET A 233 6.17 58.52 60.15
C MET A 233 6.26 59.86 59.39
N THR A 234 5.05 60.39 59.13
CA THR A 234 4.50 61.70 59.60
C THR A 234 5.34 62.95 59.38
N THR A 235 4.83 64.01 58.75
CA THR A 235 3.79 64.92 59.29
C THR A 235 3.18 65.76 58.15
N ILE A 236 1.84 65.95 58.14
CA ILE A 236 1.10 67.23 58.38
C ILE A 236 1.32 68.23 57.23
N GLU A 237 0.32 68.74 56.51
CA GLU A 237 -0.81 69.58 56.93
C GLU A 237 -1.73 69.72 55.69
N GLU A 238 -3.03 69.44 55.82
CA GLU A 238 -4.11 70.44 55.94
C GLU A 238 -4.63 70.94 54.59
N LEU A 239 -5.90 70.59 54.31
CA LEU A 239 -7.06 71.49 54.33
C LEU A 239 -7.25 72.16 52.95
N GLY A 240 -8.44 72.26 52.41
CA GLY A 240 -9.74 72.04 53.02
C GLY A 240 -10.75 72.73 52.11
N LEU A 241 -11.82 71.99 51.86
CA LEU A 241 -13.20 72.42 51.67
C LEU A 241 -13.48 73.82 51.08
N GLU A 242 -14.21 73.74 49.98
CA GLU A 242 -15.19 74.68 49.46
C GLU A 242 -16.16 75.20 50.53
N MET A 243 -16.50 76.48 50.47
CA MET A 243 -17.45 77.12 51.38
C MET A 243 -18.89 76.71 51.06
N LEU A 244 -19.58 76.06 52.02
CA LEU A 244 -20.79 76.56 52.70
C LEU A 244 -21.27 75.55 53.77
#